data_AF-A9V8K1-F1
#
_entry.id   AF-A9V8K1-F1
#
_cell.length_a   1.000
_cell.length_b   1.000
_cell.length_c   1.000
_cell.angle_alpha   90.00
_cell.angle_beta   90.00
_cell.angle_gamma   90.00
#
_symmetry.space_group_name_H-M   'P 1'
#
loop_
_entity.id
_entity.type
_entity.pdbx_description
1 polymer ?
#
loop_
_entity_poly.entity_id
_entity_poly.type
_entity_poly.pdbx_seq_one_letter_code
_entity_poly.pdbx_strand_id
1 'polypeptide(L)'
;MSNRSHRGLSLPRDFKHFTSQRRHACSIDTAHGYLKLRKRFYINDVGRARKVRRFHQSPVRQVQRSSTRAITKDDKVSQLIGHVACSFAKPSKRTGQEKLSDALSILGEAEEADSTAQQAAQKACRLHAEDLAELRIGSEEIHIQGRVIRSLHMIREGLRLEQSALWDDENLLMDLVWDSVDAYHEAIFVSDGADLAQEAEAIARLGIIYSKILKQPVRGKNYCVKALNLASSLHPRVFTFVPWHQTASDIVKAYQEELVARERSAWEAKRKPYLEKLAPELKKLEEASTEGLDSLIDMIYDKHPPLNKKHTKPTAEGKKRIQHAIRHYHPDKGNVSEETKVLLEEITKLLTAHLNAAKGL
;
A
#
# COMPACT_ATOMS: atom_id res chain seq x y z
N MET A 1 -55.27 -24.08 26.56
CA MET A 1 -55.03 -25.47 26.12
C MET A 1 -54.41 -25.44 24.73
N SER A 2 -53.20 -26.01 24.59
CA SER A 2 -52.50 -26.44 23.36
C SER A 2 -52.27 -25.44 22.21
N ASN A 3 -51.14 -25.40 21.50
CA ASN A 3 -49.78 -25.90 21.70
C ASN A 3 -48.93 -25.27 20.58
N ARG A 4 -47.64 -25.07 20.84
CA ARG A 4 -46.61 -24.57 19.91
C ARG A 4 -46.51 -25.37 18.61
N SER A 5 -46.09 -24.74 17.50
CA SER A 5 -44.90 -25.23 16.77
C SER A 5 -44.25 -24.15 15.89
N HIS A 6 -42.93 -24.04 16.04
CA HIS A 6 -42.00 -23.30 15.20
C HIS A 6 -41.74 -24.01 13.87
N ARG A 7 -41.65 -23.24 12.78
CA ARG A 7 -40.77 -23.47 11.61
C ARG A 7 -40.39 -22.06 11.12
N GLY A 8 -39.14 -21.64 10.94
CA GLY A 8 -37.94 -22.37 10.56
C GLY A 8 -37.39 -21.67 9.31
N LEU A 9 -36.80 -20.48 9.50
CA LEU A 9 -36.12 -19.72 8.43
C LEU A 9 -34.82 -20.44 8.07
N SER A 10 -34.78 -21.04 6.88
CA SER A 10 -33.57 -21.56 6.25
C SER A 10 -32.94 -20.49 5.36
N LEU A 11 -31.86 -19.87 5.84
CA LEU A 11 -30.93 -19.12 4.99
C LEU A 11 -30.00 -20.12 4.28
N PRO A 12 -29.75 -19.97 2.97
CA PRO A 12 -28.68 -20.73 2.33
C PRO A 12 -27.32 -20.22 2.82
N ARG A 13 -26.61 -21.12 3.50
CA ARG A 13 -25.15 -21.14 3.55
C ARG A 13 -24.68 -21.51 2.16
N ASP A 14 -23.77 -20.73 1.58
CA ASP A 14 -22.66 -21.21 0.74
C ASP A 14 -21.91 -20.00 0.18
N PHE A 15 -20.78 -19.65 0.80
CA PHE A 15 -19.62 -19.04 0.12
C PHE A 15 -18.40 -19.23 1.03
N LYS A 16 -17.85 -20.45 0.98
CA LYS A 16 -16.49 -20.75 1.44
C LYS A 16 -15.73 -21.40 0.30
N HIS A 17 -14.45 -21.02 0.22
CA HIS A 17 -13.37 -21.55 -0.63
C HIS A 17 -13.13 -20.84 -1.97
N PHE A 18 -12.32 -19.78 -1.89
CA PHE A 18 -11.29 -19.54 -2.90
C PHE A 18 -9.92 -19.44 -2.20
N THR A 19 -9.40 -20.60 -1.81
CA THR A 19 -7.97 -20.80 -1.57
C THR A 19 -7.43 -21.51 -2.81
N SER A 20 -6.77 -20.78 -3.70
CA SER A 20 -5.91 -21.38 -4.72
C SER A 20 -4.53 -20.79 -4.57
N GLN A 21 -3.66 -21.59 -3.97
CA GLN A 21 -2.22 -21.51 -4.12
C GLN A 21 -1.86 -21.39 -5.62
N ARG A 22 -1.08 -20.37 -5.98
CA ARG A 22 -0.07 -20.52 -7.01
C ARG A 22 1.24 -19.95 -6.50
N ARG A 23 2.11 -20.85 -6.06
CA ARG A 23 3.54 -20.63 -6.02
C ARG A 23 4.02 -20.65 -7.47
N HIS A 24 4.47 -19.51 -7.97
CA HIS A 24 5.58 -19.50 -8.91
C HIS A 24 6.73 -18.79 -8.21
N ALA A 25 7.69 -19.59 -7.78
CA ALA A 25 9.04 -19.10 -7.56
C ALA A 25 9.56 -18.61 -8.91
N CYS A 26 9.72 -17.29 -9.05
CA CYS A 26 10.64 -16.74 -10.02
C CYS A 26 11.77 -16.12 -9.21
N SER A 27 12.97 -16.62 -9.48
CA SER A 27 14.21 -16.32 -8.79
C SER A 27 14.47 -14.82 -8.66
N ILE A 28 14.80 -14.44 -7.44
CA ILE A 28 15.69 -13.33 -7.10
C ILE A 28 16.90 -13.42 -8.05
N ASP A 29 17.03 -12.46 -8.98
CA ASP A 29 18.33 -12.04 -9.56
C ASP A 29 18.26 -10.86 -10.56
N THR A 30 17.12 -10.18 -10.74
CA THR A 30 17.01 -9.04 -11.69
C THR A 30 16.76 -7.68 -11.03
N ALA A 31 17.03 -7.52 -9.73
CA ALA A 31 16.68 -6.31 -8.98
C ALA A 31 17.83 -5.30 -8.78
N HIS A 32 19.03 -5.53 -9.33
CA HIS A 32 20.19 -4.63 -9.13
C HIS A 32 20.43 -3.59 -10.24
N GLY A 33 19.63 -3.57 -11.31
CA GLY A 33 19.82 -2.64 -12.44
C GLY A 33 19.01 -1.33 -12.41
N TYR A 34 17.89 -1.28 -11.68
CA TYR A 34 16.86 -0.24 -11.91
C TYR A 34 16.92 0.98 -10.97
N LEU A 35 17.87 1.06 -10.05
CA LEU A 35 17.91 2.14 -9.05
C LEU A 35 18.75 3.38 -9.42
N LYS A 36 19.42 3.41 -10.57
CA LYS A 36 20.39 4.50 -10.89
C LYS A 36 19.86 5.66 -11.76
N LEU A 37 18.65 5.60 -12.31
CA LEU A 37 18.14 6.65 -13.23
C LEU A 37 17.01 7.54 -12.69
N ARG A 38 16.50 7.31 -11.48
CA ARG A 38 15.36 8.07 -10.92
C ARG A 38 15.70 9.37 -10.18
N LYS A 39 16.92 9.90 -10.31
CA LYS A 39 17.39 11.06 -9.51
C LYS A 39 17.36 12.43 -10.21
N ARG A 40 16.73 12.61 -11.37
CA ARG A 40 16.90 13.87 -12.15
C ARG A 40 15.68 14.67 -12.59
N PHE A 41 14.45 14.31 -12.25
CA PHE A 41 13.31 15.18 -12.55
C PHE A 41 12.31 15.14 -11.39
N TYR A 42 12.40 16.11 -10.48
CA TYR A 42 11.28 16.70 -9.72
C TYR A 42 11.83 17.67 -8.67
N ILE A 43 12.19 18.89 -9.07
CA ILE A 43 12.33 20.05 -8.16
C ILE A 43 11.90 21.33 -8.91
N ASN A 44 10.92 22.04 -8.34
CA ASN A 44 10.47 23.45 -8.45
C ASN A 44 9.27 23.90 -9.33
N ASP A 45 8.17 24.22 -8.60
CA ASP A 45 7.31 25.43 -8.59
C ASP A 45 6.59 25.90 -9.87
N VAL A 46 5.25 26.03 -9.96
CA VAL A 46 4.24 26.81 -9.19
C VAL A 46 4.45 28.34 -9.22
N GLY A 47 3.74 29.03 -10.12
CA GLY A 47 3.58 30.50 -10.12
C GLY A 47 2.76 31.07 -11.30
N ARG A 48 1.52 31.53 -11.03
CA ARG A 48 0.63 32.35 -11.90
C ARG A 48 1.34 33.69 -12.28
N ALA A 49 1.03 34.51 -13.31
CA ALA A 49 -0.21 34.81 -14.05
C ALA A 49 0.06 35.61 -15.37
N ARG A 50 -0.85 35.45 -16.35
CA ARG A 50 -1.38 36.38 -17.39
C ARG A 50 -0.47 37.44 -18.06
N LYS A 51 -0.36 37.34 -19.40
CA LYS A 51 -0.68 38.46 -20.33
C LYS A 51 -1.04 37.94 -21.73
N VAL A 52 -2.24 38.29 -22.19
CA VAL A 52 -2.73 38.08 -23.56
C VAL A 52 -2.23 39.23 -24.44
N ARG A 53 -1.60 38.92 -25.59
CA ARG A 53 -1.60 39.76 -26.80
C ARG A 53 -1.26 38.90 -28.03
N ARG A 54 -2.03 39.11 -29.10
CA ARG A 54 -1.99 38.43 -30.40
C ARG A 54 -0.89 38.98 -31.33
N PHE A 55 -0.63 38.19 -32.38
CA PHE A 55 -0.02 38.51 -33.69
C PHE A 55 1.51 38.64 -33.76
N HIS A 56 2.18 37.59 -34.27
CA HIS A 56 2.67 37.57 -35.66
C HIS A 56 3.20 36.18 -36.04
N GLN A 57 3.23 35.97 -37.34
CA GLN A 57 3.49 34.74 -38.07
C GLN A 57 4.93 34.19 -37.91
N SER A 58 5.02 32.87 -38.14
CA SER A 58 6.18 32.09 -38.61
C SER A 58 7.27 31.70 -37.60
N PRO A 59 8.06 30.63 -37.84
CA PRO A 59 7.98 29.62 -38.90
C PRO A 59 7.90 28.17 -38.39
N VAL A 60 7.40 27.30 -39.25
CA VAL A 60 7.62 25.85 -39.23
C VAL A 60 9.12 25.58 -39.11
N ARG A 61 9.57 25.08 -37.95
CA ARG A 61 10.88 24.46 -37.85
C ARG A 61 10.81 23.14 -38.60
N GLN A 62 11.21 23.21 -39.86
CA GLN A 62 11.77 22.07 -40.59
C GLN A 62 12.85 21.46 -39.68
N VAL A 63 12.53 20.31 -39.09
CA VAL A 63 13.57 19.40 -38.63
C VAL A 63 14.35 19.04 -39.89
N GLN A 64 15.56 19.56 -39.96
CA GLN A 64 16.58 19.15 -40.90
C GLN A 64 16.64 17.63 -40.83
N ARG A 65 16.04 16.97 -41.82
CA ARG A 65 16.46 15.63 -42.23
C ARG A 65 17.86 15.82 -42.79
N SER A 66 18.83 15.78 -41.89
CA SER A 66 20.22 15.54 -42.22
C SER A 66 20.24 14.23 -43.01
N SER A 67 20.36 14.40 -44.32
CA SER A 67 21.04 13.51 -45.27
C SER A 67 21.80 12.38 -44.55
N THR A 68 21.10 11.29 -44.26
CA THR A 68 21.75 9.98 -44.21
C THR A 68 21.96 9.61 -45.66
N ARG A 69 23.19 9.91 -46.11
CA ARG A 69 23.81 9.28 -47.27
C ARG A 69 23.27 7.87 -47.41
N ALA A 70 22.65 7.59 -48.54
CA ALA A 70 22.66 6.27 -49.10
C ALA A 70 24.14 5.85 -49.10
N ILE A 71 24.51 5.01 -48.13
CA ILE A 71 25.73 4.24 -48.22
C ILE A 71 25.42 3.28 -49.36
N THR A 72 25.87 3.67 -50.54
CA THR A 72 26.03 2.81 -51.69
C THR A 72 26.76 1.57 -51.20
N LYS A 73 26.00 0.49 -51.02
CA LYS A 73 26.55 -0.86 -50.95
C LYS A 73 27.09 -1.19 -52.33
N ASP A 74 28.21 -0.58 -52.74
CA ASP A 74 28.88 -0.95 -54.00
C ASP A 74 30.40 -0.70 -54.00
N ASP A 75 30.96 0.08 -53.07
CA ASP A 75 32.40 0.41 -53.18
C ASP A 75 33.36 -0.54 -52.47
N LYS A 76 32.91 -1.39 -51.53
CA LYS A 76 33.78 -2.40 -50.90
C LYS A 76 33.68 -3.80 -51.50
N VAL A 77 32.58 -4.11 -52.18
CA VAL A 77 32.48 -5.36 -52.96
C VAL A 77 33.26 -5.21 -54.28
N SER A 78 33.31 -4.00 -54.86
CA SER A 78 34.11 -3.72 -56.06
C SER A 78 35.63 -3.74 -55.81
N GLN A 79 36.10 -3.49 -54.58
CA GLN A 79 37.54 -3.59 -54.24
C GLN A 79 38.01 -5.02 -53.95
N LEU A 80 37.14 -5.93 -53.50
CA LEU A 80 37.51 -7.35 -53.39
C LEU A 80 37.44 -8.07 -54.75
N ILE A 81 36.54 -7.65 -55.64
CA ILE A 81 36.44 -8.22 -57.00
C ILE A 81 37.54 -7.64 -57.91
N GLY A 82 38.05 -6.44 -57.61
CA GLY A 82 39.10 -5.76 -58.38
C GLY A 82 40.52 -6.32 -58.23
N HIS A 83 40.80 -7.17 -57.24
CA HIS A 83 42.14 -7.75 -57.04
C HIS A 83 42.35 -9.14 -57.65
N VAL A 84 41.28 -9.80 -58.12
CA VAL A 84 41.39 -11.11 -58.79
C VAL A 84 41.65 -10.98 -60.31
N ALA A 85 41.59 -9.75 -60.84
CA ALA A 85 41.67 -9.50 -62.27
C ALA A 85 42.97 -8.77 -62.70
N CYS A 86 44.16 -9.32 -62.43
CA CYS A 86 45.34 -9.02 -63.26
C CYS A 86 46.56 -9.91 -62.95
N SER A 87 46.66 -11.11 -63.55
CA SER A 87 47.95 -11.80 -63.80
C SER A 87 47.84 -12.89 -64.88
N PHE A 88 47.26 -12.60 -66.05
CA PHE A 88 47.50 -13.45 -67.23
C PHE A 88 48.83 -13.04 -67.90
N ALA A 89 49.92 -13.27 -67.18
CA ALA A 89 51.27 -13.24 -67.74
C ALA A 89 51.53 -14.54 -68.51
N LYS A 90 52.32 -14.44 -69.60
CA LYS A 90 52.72 -15.53 -70.52
C LYS A 90 53.11 -16.82 -69.77
N PRO A 91 52.84 -18.02 -70.34
CA PRO A 91 53.11 -19.29 -69.66
C PRO A 91 54.62 -19.52 -69.53
N SER A 92 55.19 -19.14 -68.38
CA SER A 92 56.42 -19.77 -67.92
C SER A 92 56.08 -21.19 -67.48
N LYS A 93 57.01 -22.14 -67.66
CA LYS A 93 56.88 -23.52 -67.15
C LYS A 93 56.98 -23.49 -65.62
N ARG A 94 55.95 -22.97 -64.95
CA ARG A 94 55.79 -23.06 -63.49
C ARG A 94 55.68 -24.54 -63.13
N THR A 95 56.45 -24.96 -62.14
CA THR A 95 56.39 -26.33 -61.62
C THR A 95 55.01 -26.57 -61.01
N GLY A 96 54.54 -27.83 -60.99
CA GLY A 96 53.24 -28.15 -60.38
C GLY A 96 53.11 -27.67 -58.92
N GLN A 97 54.24 -27.48 -58.23
CA GLN A 97 54.33 -26.99 -56.87
C GLN A 97 53.94 -25.50 -56.74
N GLU A 98 54.32 -24.65 -57.68
CA GLU A 98 53.98 -23.22 -57.66
C GLU A 98 52.47 -23.01 -57.82
N LYS A 99 51.83 -23.75 -58.74
CA LYS A 99 50.37 -23.70 -58.93
C LYS A 99 49.60 -24.20 -57.71
N LEU A 100 50.14 -25.21 -57.02
CA LEU A 100 49.56 -25.71 -55.78
C LEU A 100 49.69 -24.66 -54.66
N SER A 101 50.84 -24.00 -54.55
CA SER A 101 51.05 -22.91 -53.58
C SER A 101 50.11 -21.73 -53.82
N ASP A 102 49.95 -21.30 -55.07
CA ASP A 102 49.03 -20.21 -55.44
C ASP A 102 47.57 -20.59 -55.09
N ALA A 103 47.16 -21.84 -55.40
CA ALA A 103 45.84 -22.34 -55.07
C ALA A 103 45.59 -22.41 -53.55
N LEU A 104 46.59 -22.84 -52.76
CA LEU A 104 46.50 -22.87 -51.30
C LEU A 104 46.43 -21.45 -50.70
N SER A 105 47.12 -20.47 -51.28
CA SER A 105 47.02 -19.07 -50.87
C SER A 105 45.62 -18.51 -51.09
N ILE A 106 45.04 -18.74 -52.28
CA ILE A 106 43.67 -18.31 -52.61
C ILE A 106 42.64 -18.98 -51.72
N LEU A 107 42.82 -20.28 -51.41
CA LEU A 107 41.96 -20.99 -50.47
C LEU A 107 42.05 -20.39 -49.06
N GLY A 108 43.26 -20.06 -48.58
CA GLY A 108 43.44 -19.40 -47.28
C GLY A 108 42.77 -18.01 -47.23
N GLU A 109 42.90 -17.21 -48.29
CA GLU A 109 42.22 -15.91 -48.41
C GLU A 109 40.69 -16.07 -48.43
N ALA A 110 40.17 -17.10 -49.10
CA ALA A 110 38.75 -17.40 -49.14
C ALA A 110 38.21 -17.85 -47.77
N GLU A 111 38.97 -18.67 -47.03
CA GLU A 111 38.63 -19.10 -45.66
C GLU A 111 38.64 -17.91 -44.68
N GLU A 112 39.60 -17.00 -44.79
CA GLU A 112 39.64 -15.78 -43.97
C GLU A 112 38.45 -14.86 -44.28
N ALA A 113 38.10 -14.72 -45.56
CA ALA A 113 36.93 -13.94 -45.98
C ALA A 113 35.61 -14.55 -45.46
N ASP A 114 35.45 -15.87 -45.52
CA ASP A 114 34.27 -16.55 -44.97
C ASP A 114 34.20 -16.41 -43.45
N SER A 115 35.31 -16.62 -42.73
CA SER A 115 35.39 -16.39 -41.28
C SER A 115 34.99 -14.95 -40.89
N THR A 116 35.47 -13.96 -41.65
CA THR A 116 35.13 -12.55 -41.44
C THR A 116 33.63 -12.29 -41.70
N ALA A 117 33.06 -12.88 -42.76
CA ALA A 117 31.64 -12.77 -43.05
C ALA A 117 30.77 -13.42 -41.96
N GLN A 118 31.18 -14.59 -41.45
CA GLN A 118 30.51 -15.26 -40.34
C GLN A 118 30.55 -14.42 -39.05
N GLN A 119 31.70 -13.83 -38.71
CA GLN A 119 31.82 -12.94 -37.56
C GLN A 119 30.95 -11.68 -37.70
N ALA A 120 30.90 -11.10 -38.90
CA ALA A 120 30.04 -9.94 -39.19
C ALA A 120 28.55 -10.31 -39.07
N ALA A 121 28.14 -11.47 -39.57
CA ALA A 121 26.78 -11.97 -39.44
C ALA A 121 26.40 -12.23 -37.97
N GLN A 122 27.27 -12.85 -37.19
CA GLN A 122 27.05 -13.05 -35.75
C GLN A 122 26.91 -11.72 -35.00
N LYS A 123 27.75 -10.72 -35.33
CA LYS A 123 27.64 -9.38 -34.75
C LYS A 123 26.31 -8.72 -35.10
N ALA A 124 25.85 -8.81 -36.35
CA ALA A 124 24.56 -8.27 -36.76
C ALA A 124 23.38 -8.93 -36.02
N CYS A 125 23.41 -10.26 -35.85
CA CYS A 125 22.41 -10.99 -35.07
C CYS A 125 22.39 -10.54 -33.59
N ARG A 126 23.55 -10.30 -32.98
CA ARG A 126 23.65 -9.80 -31.61
C ARG A 126 23.05 -8.40 -31.47
N LEU A 127 23.41 -7.47 -32.36
CA LEU A 127 22.86 -6.11 -32.35
C LEU A 127 21.34 -6.13 -32.53
N HIS A 128 20.82 -6.93 -33.47
CA HIS A 128 19.38 -7.07 -33.64
C HIS A 128 18.70 -7.63 -32.36
N ALA A 129 19.32 -8.57 -31.66
CA ALA A 129 18.78 -9.09 -30.41
C ALA A 129 18.75 -8.02 -29.30
N GLU A 130 19.76 -7.16 -29.24
CA GLU A 130 19.82 -6.00 -28.34
C GLU A 130 18.70 -5.00 -28.67
N ASP A 131 18.53 -4.62 -29.94
CA ASP A 131 17.47 -3.71 -30.38
C ASP A 131 16.07 -4.24 -30.02
N LEU A 132 15.81 -5.54 -30.20
CA LEU A 132 14.54 -6.17 -29.82
C LEU A 132 14.32 -6.16 -28.31
N ALA A 133 15.38 -6.34 -27.51
CA ALA A 133 15.29 -6.28 -26.06
C ALA A 133 14.97 -4.85 -25.58
N GLU A 134 15.60 -3.83 -26.17
CA GLU A 134 15.30 -2.42 -25.88
C GLU A 134 13.85 -2.06 -26.24
N LEU A 135 13.38 -2.47 -27.43
CA LEU A 135 11.99 -2.25 -27.84
C LEU A 135 10.99 -2.91 -26.89
N ARG A 136 11.31 -4.11 -26.38
CA ARG A 136 10.47 -4.81 -25.40
C ARG A 136 10.39 -4.04 -24.08
N ILE A 137 11.52 -3.54 -23.57
CA ILE A 137 11.56 -2.74 -22.34
C ILE A 137 10.76 -1.45 -22.53
N GLY A 138 10.96 -0.75 -23.66
CA GLY A 138 10.23 0.47 -23.98
C GLY A 138 8.71 0.25 -24.11
N SER A 139 8.30 -0.86 -24.71
CA SER A 139 6.88 -1.24 -24.80
C SER A 139 6.26 -1.46 -23.41
N GLU A 140 6.97 -2.11 -22.50
CA GLU A 140 6.49 -2.35 -21.13
C GLU A 140 6.38 -1.04 -20.35
N GLU A 141 7.36 -0.13 -20.50
CA GLU A 141 7.31 1.18 -19.86
C GLU A 141 6.09 1.99 -20.32
N ILE A 142 5.84 2.03 -21.63
CA ILE A 142 4.66 2.70 -22.19
C ILE A 142 3.37 2.08 -21.64
N HIS A 143 3.33 0.75 -21.53
CA HIS A 143 2.18 0.05 -20.98
C HIS A 143 1.91 0.44 -19.52
N ILE A 144 2.94 0.42 -18.67
CA ILE A 144 2.84 0.83 -17.26
C ILE A 144 2.40 2.29 -17.17
N GLN A 145 3.01 3.20 -17.93
CA GLN A 145 2.62 4.62 -17.93
C GLN A 145 1.17 4.82 -18.38
N GLY A 146 0.71 4.08 -19.39
CA GLY A 146 -0.67 4.11 -19.85
C GLY A 146 -1.66 3.71 -18.75
N ARG A 147 -1.33 2.68 -17.96
CA ARG A 147 -2.12 2.26 -16.79
C ARG A 147 -2.17 3.35 -15.72
N VAL A 148 -1.03 3.93 -15.37
CA VAL A 148 -0.94 5.04 -14.39
C VAL A 148 -1.81 6.23 -14.81
N ILE A 149 -1.78 6.61 -16.08
CA ILE A 149 -2.58 7.72 -16.61
C ILE A 149 -4.08 7.38 -16.58
N ARG A 150 -4.47 6.18 -17.00
CA ARG A 150 -5.86 5.74 -17.00
C ARG A 150 -6.43 5.67 -15.58
N SER A 151 -5.69 5.13 -14.62
CA SER A 151 -6.09 5.12 -13.22
C SER A 151 -6.33 6.54 -12.68
N LEU A 152 -5.39 7.46 -12.91
CA LEU A 152 -5.55 8.87 -12.51
C LEU A 152 -6.78 9.53 -13.15
N HIS A 153 -7.03 9.23 -14.44
CA HIS A 153 -8.23 9.73 -15.12
C HIS A 153 -9.51 9.22 -14.46
N MET A 154 -9.58 7.92 -14.16
CA MET A 154 -10.74 7.31 -13.50
C MET A 154 -10.96 7.86 -12.08
N ILE A 155 -9.90 8.11 -11.31
CA ILE A 155 -10.01 8.78 -9.99
C ILE A 155 -10.61 10.18 -10.14
N ARG A 156 -10.14 10.96 -11.14
CA ARG A 156 -10.66 12.31 -11.39
C ARG A 156 -12.10 12.29 -11.86
N GLU A 157 -12.47 11.32 -12.68
CA GLU A 157 -13.84 11.17 -13.15
C GLU A 157 -14.77 10.76 -12.01
N GLY A 158 -14.36 9.80 -11.17
CA GLY A 158 -15.08 9.44 -9.95
C GLY A 158 -15.29 10.65 -9.03
N LEU A 159 -14.27 11.49 -8.86
CA LEU A 159 -14.39 12.73 -8.07
C LEU A 159 -15.37 13.74 -8.68
N ARG A 160 -15.35 13.87 -10.01
CA ARG A 160 -16.28 14.75 -10.72
C ARG A 160 -17.72 14.27 -10.53
N LEU A 161 -17.96 12.98 -10.69
CA LEU A 161 -19.27 12.33 -10.49
C LEU A 161 -19.74 12.46 -9.03
N GLU A 162 -18.86 12.24 -8.07
CA GLU A 162 -19.14 12.43 -6.64
C GLU A 162 -19.56 13.87 -6.32
N GLN A 163 -18.85 14.86 -6.88
CA GLN A 163 -19.20 16.27 -6.71
C GLN A 163 -20.54 16.60 -7.36
N SER A 164 -20.77 16.15 -8.59
CA SER A 164 -22.03 16.35 -9.28
C SER A 164 -23.20 15.71 -8.52
N ALA A 165 -23.01 14.51 -7.96
CA ALA A 165 -24.03 13.83 -7.17
C ALA A 165 -24.45 14.59 -5.91
N LEU A 166 -23.54 15.37 -5.34
CA LEU A 166 -23.72 16.07 -4.06
C LEU A 166 -24.14 17.54 -4.20
N TRP A 167 -23.79 18.20 -5.31
CA TRP A 167 -23.90 19.66 -5.43
C TRP A 167 -24.76 20.15 -6.59
N ASP A 168 -24.99 19.33 -7.63
CA ASP A 168 -25.67 19.81 -8.85
C ASP A 168 -27.20 19.79 -8.75
N ASP A 169 -27.77 19.00 -7.82
CA ASP A 169 -29.22 18.87 -7.61
C ASP A 169 -29.57 18.99 -6.11
N GLU A 170 -30.81 19.38 -5.80
CA GLU A 170 -31.33 19.42 -4.43
C GLU A 170 -31.42 18.02 -3.81
N ASN A 171 -31.63 17.00 -4.65
CA ASN A 171 -31.69 15.60 -4.25
C ASN A 171 -30.38 14.88 -4.56
N LEU A 172 -30.00 13.94 -3.68
CA LEU A 172 -28.85 13.07 -3.91
C LEU A 172 -29.08 12.21 -5.16
N LEU A 173 -28.29 12.45 -6.21
CA LEU A 173 -28.34 11.68 -7.45
C LEU A 173 -27.61 10.34 -7.28
N MET A 174 -28.35 9.32 -6.85
CA MET A 174 -27.79 8.00 -6.54
C MET A 174 -27.10 7.31 -7.73
N ASP A 175 -27.55 7.55 -8.95
CA ASP A 175 -26.93 6.98 -10.16
C ASP A 175 -25.48 7.47 -10.32
N LEU A 176 -25.26 8.78 -10.13
CA LEU A 176 -23.90 9.37 -10.17
C LEU A 176 -23.01 8.86 -9.03
N VAL A 177 -23.60 8.54 -7.87
CA VAL A 177 -22.85 7.91 -6.77
C VAL A 177 -22.36 6.53 -7.20
N TRP A 178 -23.20 5.71 -7.85
CA TRP A 178 -22.78 4.40 -8.34
C TRP A 178 -21.81 4.49 -9.51
N ASP A 179 -22.00 5.42 -10.44
CA ASP A 179 -21.03 5.68 -11.52
C ASP A 179 -19.66 6.07 -10.95
N SER A 180 -19.62 6.86 -9.87
CA SER A 180 -18.37 7.21 -9.19
C SER A 180 -17.70 5.99 -8.55
N VAL A 181 -18.49 5.07 -7.97
CA VAL A 181 -18.02 3.81 -7.39
C VAL A 181 -17.40 2.92 -8.48
N ASP A 182 -18.03 2.83 -9.65
CA ASP A 182 -17.52 2.05 -10.78
C ASP A 182 -16.23 2.64 -11.33
N ALA A 183 -16.14 3.97 -11.45
CA ALA A 183 -14.91 4.66 -11.82
C ALA A 183 -13.76 4.36 -10.83
N TYR A 184 -14.02 4.35 -9.53
CA TYR A 184 -13.00 3.99 -8.54
C TYR A 184 -12.60 2.51 -8.58
N HIS A 185 -13.54 1.58 -8.85
CA HIS A 185 -13.18 0.17 -9.06
C HIS A 185 -12.29 -0.01 -10.28
N GLU A 186 -12.59 0.67 -11.40
CA GLU A 186 -11.76 0.66 -12.60
C GLU A 186 -10.37 1.25 -12.31
N ALA A 187 -10.28 2.34 -11.54
CA ALA A 187 -9.01 2.90 -11.12
C ALA A 187 -8.15 1.89 -10.33
N ILE A 188 -8.76 1.14 -9.40
CA ILE A 188 -8.08 0.09 -8.62
C ILE A 188 -7.58 -1.01 -9.54
N PHE A 189 -8.43 -1.50 -10.43
CA PHE A 189 -8.06 -2.57 -11.37
C PHE A 189 -6.90 -2.16 -12.26
N VAL A 190 -6.94 -0.95 -12.80
CA VAL A 190 -5.90 -0.48 -13.72
C VAL A 190 -4.59 -0.15 -12.98
N SER A 191 -4.63 0.35 -11.75
CA SER A 191 -3.44 0.70 -10.97
C SER A 191 -2.73 -0.49 -10.30
N ASP A 192 -3.37 -1.66 -10.22
CA ASP A 192 -2.83 -2.84 -9.53
C ASP A 192 -1.42 -3.23 -10.01
N GLY A 193 -0.44 -3.16 -9.12
CA GLY A 193 0.98 -3.42 -9.44
C GLY A 193 1.67 -2.36 -10.31
N ALA A 194 0.96 -1.35 -10.81
CA ALA A 194 1.53 -0.23 -11.58
C ALA A 194 1.79 1.01 -10.71
N ASP A 195 0.82 1.43 -9.89
CA ASP A 195 0.95 2.56 -8.96
C ASP A 195 0.08 2.37 -7.70
N LEU A 196 0.71 1.81 -6.66
CA LEU A 196 0.09 1.55 -5.36
C LEU A 196 -0.43 2.83 -4.67
N ALA A 197 0.08 4.02 -4.99
CA ALA A 197 -0.39 5.25 -4.38
C ALA A 197 -1.78 5.65 -4.93
N GLN A 198 -1.98 5.45 -6.23
CA GLN A 198 -3.29 5.67 -6.85
C GLN A 198 -4.28 4.59 -6.45
N GLU A 199 -3.83 3.34 -6.35
CA GLU A 199 -4.65 2.25 -5.82
C GLU A 199 -5.14 2.60 -4.40
N ALA A 200 -4.24 3.08 -3.53
CA ALA A 200 -4.59 3.50 -2.17
C ALA A 200 -5.60 4.65 -2.17
N GLU A 201 -5.42 5.66 -3.04
CA GLU A 201 -6.35 6.78 -3.16
C GLU A 201 -7.74 6.31 -3.62
N ALA A 202 -7.84 5.50 -4.67
CA ALA A 202 -9.11 4.99 -5.18
C ALA A 202 -9.84 4.13 -4.12
N ILE A 203 -9.11 3.26 -3.41
CA ILE A 203 -9.66 2.48 -2.29
C ILE A 203 -10.17 3.40 -1.17
N ALA A 204 -9.43 4.45 -0.83
CA ALA A 204 -9.86 5.41 0.20
C ALA A 204 -11.15 6.11 -0.21
N ARG A 205 -11.28 6.53 -1.47
CA ARG A 205 -12.49 7.18 -2.01
C ARG A 205 -13.71 6.27 -1.94
N LEU A 206 -13.57 4.99 -2.29
CA LEU A 206 -14.63 3.99 -2.07
C LEU A 206 -15.04 3.94 -0.59
N GLY A 207 -14.07 3.87 0.32
CA GLY A 207 -14.34 3.86 1.76
C GLY A 207 -15.10 5.09 2.24
N ILE A 208 -14.76 6.27 1.71
CA ILE A 208 -15.43 7.54 2.00
C ILE A 208 -16.88 7.52 1.51
N ILE A 209 -17.14 7.08 0.27
CA ILE A 209 -18.51 6.98 -0.27
C ILE A 209 -19.35 6.01 0.56
N TYR A 210 -18.84 4.81 0.82
CA TYR A 210 -19.57 3.80 1.60
C TYR A 210 -19.87 4.30 3.01
N SER A 211 -18.95 5.01 3.65
CA SER A 211 -19.15 5.52 5.00
C SER A 211 -20.05 6.76 5.06
N LYS A 212 -19.79 7.78 4.25
CA LYS A 212 -20.42 9.10 4.36
C LYS A 212 -21.71 9.23 3.56
N ILE A 213 -21.74 8.70 2.34
CA ILE A 213 -22.87 8.84 1.41
C ILE A 213 -23.85 7.68 1.60
N LEU A 214 -23.38 6.45 1.45
CA LEU A 214 -24.22 5.24 1.49
C LEU A 214 -24.59 4.76 2.91
N LYS A 215 -24.06 5.41 3.95
CA LYS A 215 -24.31 5.10 5.37
C LYS A 215 -24.02 3.64 5.75
N GLN A 216 -22.99 3.05 5.16
CA GLN A 216 -22.48 1.71 5.46
C GLN A 216 -21.11 1.81 6.16
N PRO A 217 -21.06 2.19 7.45
CA PRO A 217 -19.81 2.52 8.14
C PRO A 217 -18.84 1.35 8.25
N VAL A 218 -19.34 0.12 8.47
CA VAL A 218 -18.51 -1.09 8.56
C VAL A 218 -17.77 -1.35 7.25
N ARG A 219 -18.50 -1.28 6.13
CA ARG A 219 -17.94 -1.48 4.79
C ARG A 219 -16.95 -0.36 4.45
N GLY A 220 -17.33 0.89 4.69
CA GLY A 220 -16.48 2.06 4.47
C GLY A 220 -15.17 1.98 5.26
N LYS A 221 -15.24 1.68 6.55
CA LYS A 221 -14.07 1.50 7.43
C LYS A 221 -13.11 0.43 6.91
N ASN A 222 -13.61 -0.69 6.38
CA ASN A 222 -12.75 -1.76 5.87
C ASN A 222 -11.93 -1.30 4.66
N TYR A 223 -12.54 -0.56 3.73
CA TYR A 223 -11.82 0.06 2.62
C TYR A 223 -10.81 1.12 3.11
N CYS A 224 -11.21 2.01 4.03
CA CYS A 224 -10.30 3.02 4.58
C CYS A 224 -9.07 2.38 5.26
N VAL A 225 -9.25 1.32 6.05
CA VAL A 225 -8.12 0.58 6.65
C VAL A 225 -7.23 -0.02 5.58
N LYS A 226 -7.80 -0.63 4.53
CA LYS A 226 -7.01 -1.18 3.41
C LYS A 226 -6.16 -0.09 2.75
N ALA A 227 -6.75 1.08 2.46
CA ALA A 227 -6.03 2.21 1.87
C ALA A 227 -4.91 2.74 2.76
N LEU A 228 -5.14 2.89 4.07
CA LEU A 228 -4.14 3.38 5.02
C LEU A 228 -2.97 2.39 5.18
N ASN A 229 -3.26 1.08 5.18
CA ASN A 229 -2.22 0.05 5.20
C ASN A 229 -1.37 0.10 3.93
N LEU A 230 -2.00 0.25 2.77
CA LEU A 230 -1.29 0.37 1.49
C LEU A 230 -0.42 1.63 1.46
N ALA A 231 -0.96 2.77 1.90
CA ALA A 231 -0.22 4.03 2.04
C ALA A 231 0.99 3.89 2.98
N SER A 232 0.84 3.17 4.08
CA SER A 232 1.92 2.92 5.05
C SER A 232 3.05 2.08 4.47
N SER A 233 2.72 1.15 3.55
CA SER A 233 3.72 0.30 2.88
C SER A 233 4.63 1.06 1.91
N LEU A 234 4.26 2.29 1.53
CA LEU A 234 4.99 3.14 0.59
C LEU A 234 6.07 4.04 1.23
N HIS A 235 6.44 3.77 2.49
CA HIS A 235 7.53 4.48 3.16
C HIS A 235 8.83 4.45 2.29
N PRO A 236 9.54 5.58 2.10
CA PRO A 236 9.49 6.84 2.84
C PRO A 236 8.45 7.88 2.34
N ARG A 237 7.62 7.56 1.34
CA ARG A 237 6.57 8.48 0.90
C ARG A 237 5.51 8.65 1.99
N VAL A 238 5.19 9.89 2.34
CA VAL A 238 4.25 10.23 3.42
C VAL A 238 2.99 10.87 2.84
N PHE A 239 1.82 10.41 3.29
CA PHE A 239 0.50 10.86 2.82
C PHE A 239 -0.30 11.65 3.87
N THR A 240 0.28 11.96 5.02
CA THR A 240 -0.39 12.56 6.19
C THR A 240 -1.15 13.86 5.88
N PHE A 241 -0.68 14.64 4.90
CA PHE A 241 -1.28 15.92 4.51
C PHE A 241 -2.19 15.83 3.27
N VAL A 242 -2.42 14.63 2.76
CA VAL A 242 -3.27 14.42 1.57
C VAL A 242 -4.74 14.29 2.01
N PRO A 243 -5.69 15.02 1.40
CA PRO A 243 -7.08 15.08 1.88
C PRO A 243 -7.78 13.72 2.00
N TRP A 244 -7.55 12.81 1.04
CA TRP A 244 -8.15 11.47 1.09
C TRP A 244 -7.63 10.66 2.28
N HIS A 245 -6.34 10.81 2.61
CA HIS A 245 -5.69 10.08 3.70
C HIS A 245 -6.18 10.57 5.06
N GLN A 246 -6.29 11.90 5.23
CA GLN A 246 -6.87 12.51 6.44
C GLN A 246 -8.31 12.05 6.64
N THR A 247 -9.14 12.17 5.60
CA THR A 247 -10.55 11.77 5.66
C THR A 247 -10.71 10.28 5.99
N ALA A 248 -9.92 9.41 5.37
CA ALA A 248 -9.93 7.98 5.66
C ALA A 248 -9.49 7.67 7.10
N SER A 249 -8.46 8.38 7.60
CA SER A 249 -8.00 8.27 9.00
C SER A 249 -9.09 8.68 9.97
N ASP A 250 -9.80 9.78 9.69
CA ASP A 250 -10.87 10.30 10.54
C ASP A 250 -12.07 9.34 10.59
N ILE A 251 -12.44 8.73 9.46
CA ILE A 251 -13.50 7.70 9.40
C ILE A 251 -13.13 6.50 10.28
N VAL A 252 -11.88 6.01 10.19
CA VAL A 252 -11.44 4.86 10.99
C VAL A 252 -11.43 5.19 12.48
N LYS A 253 -10.96 6.39 12.86
CA LYS A 253 -10.98 6.86 14.25
C LYS A 253 -12.40 7.01 14.79
N ALA A 254 -13.27 7.70 14.06
CA ALA A 254 -14.67 7.89 14.46
C ALA A 254 -15.38 6.55 14.68
N TYR A 255 -15.14 5.57 13.80
CA TYR A 255 -15.70 4.23 13.97
C TYR A 255 -15.16 3.49 15.21
N GLN A 256 -13.87 3.63 15.51
CA GLN A 256 -13.27 3.07 16.73
C GLN A 256 -13.85 3.73 18.00
N GLU A 257 -13.99 5.05 17.99
CA GLU A 257 -14.58 5.81 19.09
C GLU A 257 -16.04 5.43 19.33
N GLU A 258 -16.83 5.25 18.26
CA GLU A 258 -18.22 4.79 18.37
C GLU A 258 -18.31 3.37 18.96
N LEU A 259 -17.43 2.46 18.56
CA LEU A 259 -17.37 1.12 19.14
C LEU A 259 -17.04 1.18 20.63
N VAL A 260 -16.02 1.95 21.02
CA VAL A 260 -15.64 2.12 22.43
C VAL A 260 -16.79 2.75 23.23
N ALA A 261 -17.50 3.73 22.67
CA ALA A 261 -18.65 4.35 23.33
C ALA A 261 -19.82 3.36 23.53
N ARG A 262 -20.07 2.50 22.54
CA ARG A 262 -21.10 1.46 22.61
C ARG A 262 -20.76 0.37 23.62
N GLU A 263 -19.50 -0.05 23.66
CA GLU A 263 -19.01 -1.01 24.64
C GLU A 263 -19.07 -0.42 26.06
N ARG A 264 -18.68 0.86 26.21
CA ARG A 264 -18.77 1.57 27.49
C ARG A 264 -20.20 1.70 27.97
N SER A 265 -21.14 2.12 27.13
CA SER A 265 -22.55 2.26 27.55
C SER A 265 -23.19 0.90 27.89
N ALA A 266 -22.86 -0.15 27.14
CA ALA A 266 -23.29 -1.51 27.46
C ALA A 266 -22.69 -2.01 28.78
N TRP A 267 -21.41 -1.68 29.06
CA TRP A 267 -20.77 -1.98 30.33
C TRP A 267 -21.41 -1.21 31.48
N GLU A 268 -21.65 0.09 31.33
CA GLU A 268 -22.29 0.94 32.34
C GLU A 268 -23.70 0.45 32.68
N ALA A 269 -24.49 0.04 31.68
CA ALA A 269 -25.81 -0.54 31.89
C ALA A 269 -25.77 -1.85 32.71
N LYS A 270 -24.78 -2.72 32.44
CA LYS A 270 -24.55 -3.94 33.21
C LYS A 270 -24.01 -3.66 34.61
N ARG A 271 -23.16 -2.65 34.77
CA ARG A 271 -22.52 -2.24 36.03
C ARG A 271 -23.51 -1.60 37.00
N LYS A 272 -24.49 -0.86 36.51
CA LYS A 272 -25.48 -0.13 37.34
C LYS A 272 -26.17 -0.97 38.43
N PRO A 273 -26.77 -2.14 38.17
CA PRO A 273 -27.40 -2.95 39.22
C PRO A 273 -26.41 -3.42 40.29
N TYR A 274 -25.16 -3.71 39.92
CA TYR A 274 -24.14 -4.09 40.89
C TYR A 274 -23.70 -2.90 41.75
N LEU A 275 -23.63 -1.69 41.18
CA LEU A 275 -23.36 -0.48 41.96
C LEU A 275 -24.44 -0.19 42.99
N GLU A 276 -25.71 -0.37 42.63
CA GLU A 276 -26.83 -0.18 43.58
C GLU A 276 -26.76 -1.20 44.73
N LYS A 277 -26.41 -2.45 44.43
CA LYS A 277 -26.22 -3.50 45.44
C LYS A 277 -25.02 -3.24 46.35
N LEU A 278 -23.91 -2.76 45.79
CA LEU A 278 -22.65 -2.50 46.51
C LEU A 278 -22.59 -1.10 47.14
N ALA A 279 -23.57 -0.22 46.89
CA ALA A 279 -23.62 1.14 47.41
C ALA A 279 -23.29 1.29 48.92
N PRO A 280 -23.82 0.47 49.85
CA PRO A 280 -23.46 0.60 51.26
C PRO A 280 -22.01 0.19 51.58
N GLU A 281 -21.43 -0.73 50.80
CA GLU A 281 -20.03 -1.14 50.95
C GLU A 281 -19.09 -0.09 50.34
N LEU A 282 -19.45 0.47 49.19
CA LEU A 282 -18.70 1.54 48.53
C LEU A 282 -18.63 2.80 49.38
N LYS A 283 -19.71 3.19 50.06
CA LYS A 283 -19.69 4.32 51.00
C LYS A 283 -18.66 4.14 52.13
N LYS A 284 -18.57 2.93 52.69
CA LYS A 284 -17.57 2.63 53.74
C LYS A 284 -16.15 2.71 53.21
N LEU A 285 -15.93 2.26 51.96
CA LEU A 285 -14.63 2.38 51.30
C LEU A 285 -14.28 3.85 50.98
N GLU A 286 -15.26 4.67 50.60
CA GLU A 286 -15.07 6.11 50.40
C GLU A 286 -14.73 6.82 51.72
N GLU A 287 -15.46 6.53 52.81
CA GLU A 287 -15.17 7.06 54.15
C GLU A 287 -13.75 6.70 54.59
N ALA A 288 -13.35 5.43 54.47
CA ALA A 288 -11.98 4.99 54.76
C ALA A 288 -10.94 5.66 53.85
N SER A 289 -11.29 5.91 52.58
CA SER A 289 -10.45 6.64 51.64
C SER A 289 -10.25 8.10 52.03
N THR A 290 -11.26 8.74 52.63
CA THR A 290 -11.17 10.12 53.15
C THR A 290 -10.33 10.19 54.43
N GLU A 291 -10.43 9.19 55.31
CA GLU A 291 -9.61 9.10 56.53
C GLU A 291 -8.11 8.98 56.21
N GLY A 292 -7.77 8.25 55.14
CA GLY A 292 -6.40 8.19 54.62
C GLY A 292 -6.08 6.87 53.92
N LEU A 293 -4.93 6.85 53.24
CA LEU A 293 -4.47 5.67 52.50
C LEU A 293 -4.31 4.44 53.41
N ASP A 294 -3.85 4.62 54.64
CA ASP A 294 -3.67 3.54 55.61
C ASP A 294 -5.01 2.92 56.01
N SER A 295 -5.99 3.74 56.40
CA SER A 295 -7.35 3.29 56.70
C SER A 295 -7.98 2.54 55.53
N LEU A 296 -7.79 3.04 54.30
CA LEU A 296 -8.29 2.41 53.09
C LEU A 296 -7.65 1.04 52.84
N ILE A 297 -6.32 0.93 52.90
CA ILE A 297 -5.63 -0.36 52.71
C ILE A 297 -6.05 -1.36 53.78
N ASP A 298 -6.17 -0.92 55.02
CA ASP A 298 -6.53 -1.80 56.14
C ASP A 298 -7.94 -2.34 55.94
N MET A 299 -8.91 -1.47 55.65
CA MET A 299 -10.29 -1.88 55.37
C MET A 299 -10.39 -2.82 54.17
N ILE A 300 -9.66 -2.55 53.08
CA ILE A 300 -9.70 -3.39 51.88
C ILE A 300 -9.18 -4.79 52.18
N TYR A 301 -8.00 -4.94 52.81
CA TYR A 301 -7.42 -6.26 53.04
C TYR A 301 -8.17 -7.08 54.10
N ASP A 302 -8.82 -6.41 55.05
CA ASP A 302 -9.60 -7.08 56.09
C ASP A 302 -10.98 -7.55 55.58
N LYS A 303 -11.69 -6.70 54.83
CA LYS A 303 -13.06 -7.01 54.36
C LYS A 303 -13.14 -7.60 52.96
N HIS A 304 -12.18 -7.31 52.11
CA HIS A 304 -12.15 -7.72 50.71
C HIS A 304 -10.78 -8.34 50.38
N PRO A 305 -10.47 -9.55 50.87
CA PRO A 305 -9.16 -10.15 50.69
C PRO A 305 -8.80 -10.31 49.20
N PRO A 306 -7.51 -10.20 48.82
CA PRO A 306 -7.10 -10.34 47.43
C PRO A 306 -7.46 -11.70 46.84
N LEU A 307 -7.79 -11.71 45.55
CA LEU A 307 -8.16 -12.93 44.84
C LEU A 307 -7.10 -14.03 44.89
N ASN A 308 -5.82 -13.65 44.84
CA ASN A 308 -4.72 -14.59 44.99
C ASN A 308 -4.26 -14.60 46.45
N LYS A 309 -4.45 -15.75 47.11
CA LYS A 309 -4.11 -15.98 48.53
C LYS A 309 -2.65 -15.67 48.90
N LYS A 310 -1.73 -15.62 47.93
CA LYS A 310 -0.32 -15.24 48.16
C LYS A 310 -0.12 -13.73 48.33
N HIS A 311 -1.12 -12.93 47.99
CA HIS A 311 -1.05 -11.48 48.10
C HIS A 311 -1.42 -11.08 49.52
N THR A 312 -0.42 -10.63 50.28
CA THR A 312 -0.60 -10.08 51.61
C THR A 312 -0.58 -8.56 51.58
N LYS A 313 -0.99 -7.93 52.69
CA LYS A 313 -0.96 -6.48 52.89
C LYS A 313 0.46 -5.95 52.58
N PRO A 314 0.60 -4.95 51.70
CA PRO A 314 1.92 -4.47 51.30
C PRO A 314 2.60 -3.74 52.47
N THR A 315 3.81 -4.19 52.82
CA THR A 315 4.68 -3.58 53.85
C THR A 315 5.53 -2.43 53.31
N ALA A 316 5.58 -2.25 51.99
CA ALA A 316 6.32 -1.15 51.37
C ALA A 316 5.74 0.21 51.78
N GLU A 317 6.56 1.26 51.80
CA GLU A 317 6.12 2.62 52.13
C GLU A 317 5.83 3.47 50.88
N GLY A 318 5.01 4.50 51.08
CA GLY A 318 4.68 5.52 50.07
C GLY A 318 4.11 4.97 48.77
N LYS A 319 4.57 5.52 47.64
CA LYS A 319 4.08 5.21 46.29
C LYS A 319 4.11 3.71 45.94
N LYS A 320 5.12 2.98 46.41
CA LYS A 320 5.26 1.53 46.14
C LYS A 320 4.14 0.74 46.80
N ARG A 321 3.69 1.14 48.00
CA ARG A 321 2.57 0.51 48.71
C ARG A 321 1.29 0.49 47.88
N ILE A 322 0.96 1.65 47.31
CA ILE A 322 -0.25 1.85 46.49
C ILE A 322 -0.15 1.04 45.20
N GLN A 323 1.01 1.05 44.54
CA GLN A 323 1.24 0.25 43.33
C GLN A 323 1.11 -1.25 43.57
N HIS A 324 1.59 -1.75 44.71
CA HIS A 324 1.37 -3.14 45.12
C HIS A 324 -0.12 -3.42 45.34
N ALA A 325 -0.84 -2.57 46.09
CA ALA A 325 -2.28 -2.73 46.31
C ALA A 325 -3.08 -2.74 44.98
N ILE A 326 -2.82 -1.79 44.07
CA ILE A 326 -3.46 -1.76 42.73
C ILE A 326 -3.18 -3.06 41.96
N ARG A 327 -1.94 -3.55 42.00
CA ARG A 327 -1.60 -4.82 41.36
C ARG A 327 -2.38 -5.97 42.00
N HIS A 328 -2.64 -5.96 43.30
CA HIS A 328 -3.33 -7.04 44.00
C HIS A 328 -4.82 -7.09 43.63
N TYR A 329 -5.45 -5.93 43.41
CA TYR A 329 -6.89 -5.77 43.15
C TYR A 329 -7.25 -5.42 41.70
N HIS A 330 -6.33 -5.58 40.74
CA HIS A 330 -6.60 -5.26 39.33
C HIS A 330 -7.80 -6.06 38.77
N PRO A 331 -8.78 -5.42 38.11
CA PRO A 331 -10.04 -6.06 37.69
C PRO A 331 -9.86 -7.18 36.65
N ASP A 332 -8.80 -7.14 35.83
CA ASP A 332 -8.48 -8.21 34.87
C ASP A 332 -7.91 -9.50 35.50
N LYS A 333 -7.77 -9.57 36.84
CA LYS A 333 -7.19 -10.76 37.48
C LYS A 333 -8.22 -11.87 37.68
N GLY A 334 -8.18 -12.84 36.77
CA GLY A 334 -8.89 -14.11 36.92
C GLY A 334 -10.35 -14.07 36.46
N ASN A 335 -10.96 -15.25 36.36
CA ASN A 335 -12.36 -15.39 35.97
C ASN A 335 -13.25 -15.28 37.23
N VAL A 336 -13.59 -14.04 37.62
CA VAL A 336 -14.41 -13.75 38.79
C VAL A 336 -15.82 -13.30 38.39
N SER A 337 -16.75 -13.33 39.34
CA SER A 337 -18.12 -12.86 39.11
C SER A 337 -18.15 -11.38 38.70
N GLU A 338 -19.12 -10.97 37.90
CA GLU A 338 -19.27 -9.58 37.46
C GLU A 338 -19.41 -8.60 38.64
N GLU A 339 -20.07 -9.02 39.72
CA GLU A 339 -20.17 -8.24 40.96
C GLU A 339 -18.79 -8.00 41.60
N THR A 340 -17.96 -9.05 41.68
CA THR A 340 -16.59 -8.93 42.19
C THR A 340 -15.73 -8.05 41.28
N LYS A 341 -15.91 -8.13 39.96
CA LYS A 341 -15.18 -7.24 39.01
C LYS A 341 -15.52 -5.77 39.28
N VAL A 342 -16.80 -5.44 39.43
CA VAL A 342 -17.24 -4.06 39.70
C VAL A 342 -16.65 -3.56 41.03
N LEU A 343 -16.65 -4.37 42.09
CA LEU A 343 -16.03 -4.01 43.35
C LEU A 343 -14.52 -3.74 43.21
N LEU A 344 -13.81 -4.61 42.48
CA LEU A 344 -12.37 -4.46 42.23
C LEU A 344 -12.06 -3.20 41.40
N GLU A 345 -12.91 -2.86 40.43
CA GLU A 345 -12.82 -1.59 39.69
C GLU A 345 -12.94 -0.38 40.63
N GLU A 346 -13.90 -0.37 41.55
CA GLU A 346 -14.06 0.75 42.48
C GLU A 346 -12.91 0.85 43.48
N ILE A 347 -12.46 -0.28 44.05
CA ILE A 347 -11.27 -0.32 44.91
C ILE A 347 -10.05 0.23 44.15
N THR A 348 -9.87 -0.20 42.89
CA THR A 348 -8.75 0.25 42.07
C THR A 348 -8.84 1.74 41.71
N LYS A 349 -10.05 2.29 41.49
CA LYS A 349 -10.26 3.72 41.27
C LYS A 349 -9.84 4.55 42.48
N LEU A 350 -10.26 4.16 43.69
CA LEU A 350 -9.88 4.84 44.94
C LEU A 350 -8.36 4.80 45.15
N LEU A 351 -7.74 3.64 44.99
CA LEU A 351 -6.27 3.50 45.09
C LEU A 351 -5.53 4.33 44.03
N THR A 352 -6.07 4.42 42.81
CA THR A 352 -5.49 5.23 41.73
C THR A 352 -5.60 6.72 42.00
N ALA A 353 -6.69 7.18 42.62
CA ALA A 353 -6.85 8.57 43.05
C ALA A 353 -5.76 8.96 44.07
N HIS A 354 -5.54 8.12 45.10
CA HIS A 354 -4.43 8.30 46.06
C HIS A 354 -3.05 8.27 45.39
N LEU A 355 -2.84 7.38 44.41
CA LEU A 355 -1.59 7.33 43.64
C LEU A 355 -1.34 8.63 42.84
N ASN A 356 -2.38 9.22 42.27
CA ASN A 356 -2.27 10.45 41.49
C ASN A 356 -2.04 11.66 42.40
N ALA A 357 -2.68 11.72 43.56
CA ALA A 357 -2.40 12.73 44.59
C ALA A 357 -0.93 12.66 45.05
N ALA A 358 -0.40 11.46 45.26
CA ALA A 358 1.00 11.23 45.63
C ALA A 358 2.03 11.47 44.50
N LYS A 359 1.59 11.73 43.25
CA LYS A 359 2.47 12.13 42.13
C LYS A 359 2.52 13.65 41.94
N GLY A 360 1.56 14.40 42.50
CA GLY A 360 1.46 15.86 42.41
C GLY A 360 2.17 16.62 43.55
N LEU A 361 2.71 15.87 44.51
CA LEU A 361 3.74 16.28 45.48
C LEU A 361 5.09 15.75 44.97
#